data_AF-A0A4U6X4Z4-F1
#
_entry.id   AF-A0A4U6X4Z4-F1
#
_cell.length_a   1.000
_cell.length_b   1.000
_cell.length_c   1.000
_cell.angle_alpha   90.00
_cell.angle_beta   90.00
_cell.angle_gamma   90.00
#
_symmetry.space_group_name_H-M   'P 1'
#
loop_
_entity.id
_entity.type
_entity.pdbx_description
1 polymer ?
#
loop_
_entity_poly.entity_id
_entity_poly.type
_entity_poly.pdbx_seq_one_letter_code
_entity_poly.pdbx_strand_id
1 'polypeptide(L)'
;MSSAICRKSIDSTMSHFAVSMGRASVQNNVSLWTTLSQCYGEIAKTFNLQDPEGILSTPESISKVVHATFDHDEHGLIERDSSSMANHLDDATKAHMLAQAVAGTVAFFRELASHHRRGPVTQAGFDREVRRFAGCELRSAMIRTIAESRLFGRCYTKSQIADLIAAAVEGKVNGAEFASEDEYQNAIGWATELPARNMGLPWGFSIMAIN
;
A
#
# COMPACT_ATOMS: atom_id res chain seq x y z
N MET A 1 -11.63 -1.20 -17.02
CA MET A 1 -10.44 -2.08 -16.93
C MET A 1 -10.62 -3.01 -15.77
N SER A 2 -10.03 -4.21 -15.83
CA SER A 2 -10.29 -5.28 -14.86
C SER A 2 -9.67 -5.00 -13.50
N SER A 3 -10.42 -5.29 -12.42
CA SER A 3 -9.93 -5.36 -11.03
C SER A 3 -8.62 -6.17 -10.92
N ALA A 4 -8.45 -7.19 -11.78
CA ALA A 4 -7.22 -7.98 -11.85
C ALA A 4 -5.95 -7.18 -12.18
N ILE A 5 -6.03 -6.14 -13.02
CA ILE A 5 -4.87 -5.28 -13.34
C ILE A 5 -4.52 -4.42 -12.13
N CYS A 6 -5.54 -3.85 -11.46
CA CYS A 6 -5.33 -3.08 -10.24
C CYS A 6 -4.67 -3.93 -9.17
N ARG A 7 -5.18 -5.16 -8.95
CA ARG A 7 -4.59 -6.09 -8.00
C ARG A 7 -3.15 -6.45 -8.35
N LYS A 8 -2.88 -6.81 -9.60
CA LYS A 8 -1.51 -7.11 -10.07
C LYS A 8 -0.54 -5.95 -9.85
N SER A 9 -0.98 -4.72 -10.12
CA SER A 9 -0.16 -3.51 -9.89
C SER A 9 0.12 -3.30 -8.40
N ILE A 10 -0.83 -3.58 -7.52
CA ILE A 10 -0.63 -3.51 -6.06
C ILE A 10 0.34 -4.59 -5.61
N ASP A 11 0.14 -5.84 -6.05
CA ASP A 11 1.00 -6.96 -5.67
C ASP A 11 2.46 -6.73 -6.09
N SER A 12 2.70 -6.04 -7.22
CA SER A 12 4.05 -5.71 -7.67
C SER A 12 4.82 -4.78 -6.73
N THR A 13 4.14 -3.96 -5.93
CA THR A 13 4.79 -3.00 -5.01
C THR A 13 5.02 -3.57 -3.61
N MET A 14 4.54 -4.78 -3.32
CA MET A 14 4.63 -5.37 -1.97
C MET A 14 6.06 -5.69 -1.52
N SER A 15 7.04 -5.73 -2.42
CA SER A 15 8.47 -5.80 -2.08
C SER A 15 9.01 -4.54 -1.41
N HIS A 16 8.25 -3.43 -1.41
CA HIS A 16 8.65 -2.19 -0.75
C HIS A 16 8.14 -2.08 0.69
N PHE A 17 7.23 -2.96 1.08
CA PHE A 17 6.74 -3.08 2.46
C PHE A 17 7.54 -4.16 3.20
N ALA A 18 7.78 -3.98 4.48
CA ALA A 18 8.23 -5.02 5.38
C ALA A 18 7.18 -5.22 6.49
N VAL A 19 7.07 -6.45 6.98
CA VAL A 19 6.20 -6.78 8.10
C VAL A 19 7.05 -7.49 9.14
N SER A 20 7.15 -6.91 10.32
CA SER A 20 7.95 -7.44 11.42
C SER A 20 7.22 -7.23 12.73
N MET A 21 7.14 -8.29 13.55
CA MET A 21 6.54 -8.24 14.90
C MET A 21 5.14 -7.59 14.95
N GLY A 22 4.29 -7.88 13.96
CA GLY A 22 2.93 -7.33 13.90
C GLY A 22 2.83 -5.89 13.37
N ARG A 23 3.92 -5.30 12.86
CA ARG A 23 3.96 -3.92 12.37
C ARG A 23 4.42 -3.87 10.93
N ALA A 24 3.79 -3.00 10.15
CA ALA A 24 4.21 -2.68 8.80
C ALA A 24 5.25 -1.56 8.81
N SER A 25 6.26 -1.69 7.95
CA SER A 25 7.30 -0.69 7.71
C SER A 25 7.68 -0.65 6.24
N VAL A 26 8.59 0.25 5.85
CA VAL A 26 9.14 0.33 4.49
C VAL A 26 10.46 -0.46 4.45
N GLN A 27 10.64 -1.31 3.42
CA GLN A 27 11.69 -2.34 3.37
C GLN A 27 13.13 -1.79 3.20
N ASN A 28 13.32 -0.48 2.97
CA ASN A 28 14.61 0.11 2.64
C ASN A 28 14.90 1.41 3.43
N ASN A 29 16.17 1.63 3.79
CA ASN A 29 16.67 2.90 4.37
C ASN A 29 16.80 4.05 3.35
N VAL A 30 16.09 3.95 2.22
CA VAL A 30 16.11 4.97 1.16
C VAL A 30 14.96 5.95 1.44
N SER A 31 15.06 7.18 0.92
CA SER A 31 14.01 8.18 1.11
C SER A 31 12.65 7.67 0.61
N LEU A 32 11.57 8.06 1.30
CA LEU A 32 10.19 7.71 0.93
C LEU A 32 9.90 8.04 -0.54
N TRP A 33 10.35 9.21 -1.00
CA TRP A 33 10.28 9.63 -2.41
C TRP A 33 10.83 8.61 -3.40
N THR A 34 11.98 8.01 -3.10
CA THR A 34 12.63 7.05 -3.98
C THR A 34 11.81 5.78 -4.08
N THR A 35 11.31 5.28 -2.94
CA THR A 35 10.41 4.12 -2.89
C THR A 35 9.12 4.38 -3.66
N LEU A 36 8.54 5.58 -3.50
CA LEU A 36 7.35 6.00 -4.24
C LEU A 36 7.57 6.04 -5.75
N SER A 37 8.71 6.59 -6.18
CA SER A 37 9.07 6.65 -7.60
C SER A 37 9.25 5.24 -8.19
N GLN A 38 9.82 4.31 -7.43
CA GLN A 38 9.95 2.90 -7.83
C GLN A 38 8.59 2.22 -7.96
N CYS A 39 7.72 2.37 -6.95
CA CYS A 39 6.36 1.86 -6.97
C CYS A 39 5.57 2.41 -8.16
N TYR A 40 5.67 3.71 -8.42
CA TYR A 40 5.04 4.35 -9.57
C TYR A 40 5.50 3.69 -10.88
N GLY A 41 6.81 3.48 -11.04
CA GLY A 41 7.37 2.83 -12.23
C GLY A 41 6.87 1.39 -12.42
N GLU A 42 6.77 0.61 -11.34
CA GLU A 42 6.22 -0.75 -11.36
C GLU A 42 4.73 -0.78 -11.76
N ILE A 43 3.94 0.15 -11.21
CA ILE A 43 2.52 0.30 -11.54
C ILE A 43 2.35 0.73 -13.00
N ALA A 44 3.09 1.75 -13.45
CA ALA A 44 3.04 2.25 -14.82
C ALA A 44 3.36 1.14 -15.83
N LYS A 45 4.40 0.33 -15.57
CA LYS A 45 4.75 -0.85 -16.36
C LYS A 45 3.63 -1.89 -16.39
N THR A 46 2.93 -2.09 -15.27
CA THR A 46 1.84 -3.08 -15.18
C THR A 46 0.61 -2.64 -15.99
N PHE A 47 0.29 -1.34 -15.99
CA PHE A 47 -0.77 -0.78 -16.83
C PHE A 47 -0.41 -0.71 -18.32
N ASN A 48 0.90 -0.59 -18.64
CA ASN A 48 1.45 -0.65 -19.99
C ASN A 48 0.71 0.25 -21.00
N LEU A 49 0.48 1.51 -20.62
CA LEU A 49 -0.17 2.48 -21.48
C LEU A 49 0.74 2.90 -22.62
N GLN A 50 0.14 3.19 -23.78
CA GLN A 50 0.87 3.70 -24.92
C GLN A 50 1.32 5.14 -24.64
N ASP A 51 2.63 5.32 -24.42
CA ASP A 51 3.25 6.60 -24.07
C ASP A 51 4.48 6.84 -24.97
N PRO A 52 4.26 7.25 -26.24
CA PRO A 52 5.34 7.40 -27.22
C PRO A 52 6.28 8.56 -26.87
N GLU A 53 5.80 9.55 -26.11
CA GLU A 53 6.56 10.73 -25.70
C GLU A 53 7.26 10.52 -24.35
N GLY A 54 7.04 9.39 -23.68
CA GLY A 54 7.65 9.08 -22.38
C GLY A 54 7.18 9.98 -21.23
N ILE A 55 6.00 10.58 -21.36
CA ILE A 55 5.41 11.52 -20.40
C ILE A 55 5.33 10.90 -19.01
N LEU A 56 4.87 9.65 -18.93
CA LEU A 56 4.64 8.94 -17.67
C LEU A 56 5.94 8.66 -16.92
N SER A 57 7.08 8.60 -17.62
CA SER A 57 8.39 8.28 -17.03
C SER A 57 9.14 9.50 -16.51
N THR A 58 8.64 10.71 -16.76
CA THR A 58 9.30 11.94 -16.31
C THR A 58 9.16 12.12 -14.80
N PRO A 59 10.20 12.64 -14.11
CA PRO A 59 10.11 12.93 -12.67
C PRO A 59 8.99 13.91 -12.31
N GLU A 60 8.69 14.86 -13.20
CA GLU A 60 7.60 15.82 -13.02
C GLU A 60 6.23 15.12 -13.03
N SER A 61 6.01 14.15 -13.91
CA SER A 61 4.77 13.36 -13.94
C SER A 61 4.58 12.54 -12.66
N ILE A 62 5.65 11.92 -12.16
CA ILE A 62 5.62 11.19 -10.88
C ILE A 62 5.20 12.15 -9.77
N SER A 63 5.83 13.32 -9.70
CA SER A 63 5.50 14.37 -8.73
C SER A 63 4.05 14.82 -8.84
N LYS A 64 3.57 15.14 -10.03
CA LYS A 64 2.17 15.53 -10.25
C LYS A 64 1.18 14.49 -9.74
N VAL A 65 1.41 13.20 -9.98
CA VAL A 65 0.50 12.13 -9.54
C VAL A 65 0.57 11.90 -8.03
N VAL A 66 1.77 11.94 -7.45
CA VAL A 66 1.96 11.84 -6.01
C VAL A 66 1.29 13.02 -5.30
N HIS A 67 1.55 14.26 -5.72
CA HIS A 67 0.90 15.45 -5.16
C HIS A 67 -0.61 15.48 -5.39
N ALA A 68 -1.11 14.93 -6.50
CA ALA A 68 -2.54 14.78 -6.72
C ALA A 68 -3.16 13.68 -5.85
N THR A 69 -2.37 12.81 -5.24
CA THR A 69 -2.84 11.81 -4.28
C THR A 69 -3.00 12.44 -2.90
N PHE A 70 -1.97 13.12 -2.40
CA PHE A 70 -1.96 13.65 -1.03
C PHE A 70 -2.58 15.05 -0.90
N ASP A 71 -3.07 15.38 0.29
CA ASP A 71 -3.46 16.77 0.59
C ASP A 71 -2.21 17.66 0.72
N HIS A 72 -2.38 18.97 0.51
CA HIS A 72 -1.26 19.93 0.43
C HIS A 72 -0.32 19.89 1.65
N ASP A 73 -0.89 19.64 2.83
CA ASP A 73 -0.14 19.61 4.10
C ASP A 73 0.86 18.44 4.19
N GLU A 74 0.65 17.38 3.39
CA GLU A 74 1.48 16.17 3.40
C GLU A 74 2.58 16.21 2.33
N HIS A 75 2.55 17.19 1.41
CA HIS A 75 3.50 17.29 0.29
C HIS A 75 4.94 17.48 0.79
N GLY A 76 5.12 18.32 1.80
CA GLY A 76 6.43 18.58 2.41
C GLY A 76 7.05 17.38 3.15
N LEU A 77 6.30 16.31 3.39
CA LEU A 77 6.81 15.06 4.00
C LEU A 77 7.29 14.05 2.94
N ILE A 78 6.94 14.28 1.68
CA ILE A 78 7.10 13.31 0.59
C ILE A 78 8.17 13.77 -0.39
N GLU A 79 8.36 15.08 -0.54
CA GLU A 79 9.29 15.67 -1.51
C GLU A 79 10.73 15.18 -1.36
N ARG A 80 11.45 15.17 -2.49
CA ARG A 80 12.83 14.68 -2.58
C ARG A 80 13.80 15.35 -1.58
N ASP A 81 13.53 16.60 -1.21
CA ASP A 81 14.38 17.42 -0.33
C ASP A 81 13.91 17.44 1.14
N SER A 82 12.82 16.72 1.47
CA SER A 82 12.19 16.65 2.81
C SER A 82 12.98 15.87 3.88
N SER A 83 14.29 15.85 3.74
CA SER A 83 15.22 15.00 4.51
C SER A 83 15.22 15.23 6.03
N SER A 84 14.73 16.36 6.55
CA SER A 84 14.68 16.58 8.00
C SER A 84 13.41 16.02 8.64
N MET A 85 12.23 16.23 8.05
CA MET A 85 10.95 15.86 8.68
C MET A 85 10.56 14.40 8.46
N ALA A 86 10.79 13.85 7.26
CA ALA A 86 10.46 12.46 6.96
C ALA A 86 11.28 11.45 7.79
N ASN A 87 12.48 11.84 8.24
CA ASN A 87 13.32 11.02 9.12
C ASN A 87 12.74 10.85 10.52
N HIS A 88 11.86 11.75 10.97
CA HIS A 88 11.19 11.68 12.27
C HIS A 88 9.85 10.94 12.24
N LEU A 89 9.36 10.57 11.06
CA LEU A 89 8.17 9.74 10.93
C LEU A 89 8.47 8.32 11.40
N ASP A 90 7.57 7.75 12.20
CA ASP A 90 7.66 6.36 12.59
C ASP A 90 7.40 5.44 11.38
N ASP A 91 7.87 4.21 11.48
CA ASP A 91 7.81 3.25 10.38
C ASP A 91 6.38 2.95 9.93
N ALA A 92 5.43 2.98 10.87
CA ALA A 92 4.02 2.78 10.58
C ALA A 92 3.45 3.95 9.76
N THR A 93 3.78 5.20 10.08
CA THR A 93 3.33 6.36 9.29
C THR A 93 3.93 6.31 7.88
N LYS A 94 5.21 5.96 7.74
CA LYS A 94 5.84 5.77 6.41
C LYS A 94 5.14 4.70 5.59
N ALA A 95 4.76 3.59 6.23
CA ALA A 95 4.01 2.52 5.58
C ALA A 95 2.59 2.96 5.17
N HIS A 96 1.90 3.75 6.00
CA HIS A 96 0.60 4.35 5.62
C HIS A 96 0.72 5.25 4.41
N MET A 97 1.69 6.17 4.42
CA MET A 97 1.91 7.09 3.30
C MET A 97 2.26 6.31 2.03
N LEU A 98 3.12 5.31 2.12
CA LEU A 98 3.42 4.44 0.98
C LEU A 98 2.16 3.75 0.44
N ALA A 99 1.31 3.22 1.32
CA ALA A 99 0.06 2.57 0.91
C ALA A 99 -0.92 3.54 0.25
N GLN A 100 -1.08 4.75 0.79
CA GLN A 100 -1.90 5.82 0.21
C GLN A 100 -1.40 6.19 -1.19
N ALA A 101 -0.10 6.35 -1.37
CA ALA A 101 0.47 6.68 -2.66
C ALA A 101 0.32 5.55 -3.69
N VAL A 102 0.53 4.29 -3.28
CA VAL A 102 0.31 3.13 -4.14
C VAL A 102 -1.16 3.08 -4.56
N ALA A 103 -2.08 3.24 -3.61
CA ALA A 103 -3.51 3.27 -3.90
C ALA A 103 -3.87 4.39 -4.88
N GLY A 104 -3.37 5.61 -4.63
CA GLY A 104 -3.64 6.76 -5.49
C GLY A 104 -3.05 6.63 -6.88
N THR A 105 -1.84 6.12 -6.99
CA THR A 105 -1.19 5.85 -8.28
C THR A 105 -1.96 4.79 -9.06
N VAL A 106 -2.39 3.69 -8.43
CA VAL A 106 -3.20 2.65 -9.08
C VAL A 106 -4.56 3.20 -9.51
N ALA A 107 -5.23 3.98 -8.67
CA ALA A 107 -6.50 4.61 -9.00
C ALA A 107 -6.36 5.60 -10.17
N PHE A 108 -5.32 6.44 -10.16
CA PHE A 108 -4.99 7.35 -11.24
C PHE A 108 -4.76 6.60 -12.56
N PHE A 109 -3.89 5.58 -12.57
CA PHE A 109 -3.63 4.81 -13.78
C PHE A 109 -4.87 4.06 -14.27
N ARG A 110 -5.74 3.59 -13.37
CA ARG A 110 -7.02 2.99 -13.74
C ARG A 110 -7.91 3.97 -14.50
N GLU A 111 -8.05 5.19 -14.02
CA GLU A 111 -8.86 6.22 -14.67
C GLU A 111 -8.22 6.68 -15.98
N LEU A 112 -6.92 6.97 -15.98
CA LEU A 112 -6.16 7.36 -17.18
C LEU A 112 -6.31 6.32 -18.29
N ALA A 113 -6.13 5.05 -17.95
CA ALA A 113 -6.26 3.96 -18.89
C ALA A 113 -7.70 3.72 -19.36
N SER A 114 -8.70 4.09 -18.55
CA SER A 114 -10.10 4.04 -18.95
C SER A 114 -10.44 5.10 -20.02
N HIS A 115 -9.81 6.28 -19.96
CA HIS A 115 -9.99 7.36 -20.93
C HIS A 115 -9.11 7.18 -22.18
N HIS A 116 -7.97 6.50 -22.07
CA HIS A 116 -7.01 6.28 -23.16
C HIS A 116 -7.07 4.85 -23.76
N ARG A 117 -8.21 4.16 -23.68
CA ARG A 117 -8.36 2.77 -24.16
C ARG A 117 -7.94 2.51 -25.62
N ARG A 118 -7.96 3.53 -26.47
CA ARG A 118 -7.72 3.41 -27.93
C ARG A 118 -6.69 4.41 -28.46
N GLY A 119 -5.97 5.11 -27.60
CA GLY A 119 -5.04 6.15 -28.04
C GLY A 119 -3.90 6.38 -27.06
N PRO A 120 -2.80 7.01 -27.53
CA PRO A 120 -1.66 7.30 -26.69
C PRO A 120 -2.04 8.27 -25.57
N VAL A 121 -1.30 8.19 -24.47
CA VAL A 121 -1.29 9.23 -23.45
C VAL A 121 -0.63 10.46 -24.07
N THR A 122 -1.31 11.60 -23.97
CA THR A 122 -0.79 12.90 -24.38
C THR A 122 -0.60 13.77 -23.16
N GLN A 123 0.30 14.75 -23.22
CA GLN A 123 0.57 15.65 -22.09
C GLN A 123 -0.72 16.32 -21.58
N ALA A 124 -1.55 16.82 -22.49
CA ALA A 124 -2.84 17.43 -22.15
C ALA A 124 -3.84 16.44 -21.55
N GLY A 125 -3.81 15.17 -21.97
CA GLY A 125 -4.62 14.10 -21.39
C GLY A 125 -4.19 13.78 -19.95
N PHE A 126 -2.89 13.66 -19.74
CA PHE A 126 -2.28 13.44 -18.43
C PHE A 126 -2.58 14.60 -17.47
N ASP A 127 -2.27 15.85 -17.82
CA ASP A 127 -2.47 17.02 -16.95
C ASP A 127 -3.96 17.25 -16.63
N ARG A 128 -4.87 16.86 -17.53
CA ARG A 128 -6.32 16.89 -17.26
C ARG A 128 -6.71 15.83 -16.24
N GLU A 129 -6.20 14.61 -16.37
CA GLU A 129 -6.51 13.53 -15.46
C GLU A 129 -5.94 13.78 -14.06
N VAL A 130 -4.73 14.33 -13.95
CA VAL A 130 -4.12 14.71 -12.67
C VAL A 130 -5.02 15.69 -11.92
N ARG A 131 -5.49 16.75 -12.59
CA ARG A 131 -6.41 17.73 -11.99
C ARG A 131 -7.74 17.12 -11.59
N ARG A 132 -8.28 16.23 -12.43
CA ARG A 132 -9.54 15.54 -12.13
C ARG A 132 -9.40 14.62 -10.93
N PHE A 133 -8.29 13.89 -10.84
CA PHE A 133 -8.00 12.97 -9.75
C PHE A 133 -7.82 13.71 -8.42
N ALA A 134 -7.10 14.83 -8.42
CA ALA A 134 -6.92 15.67 -7.22
C ALA A 134 -8.25 16.12 -6.59
N GLY A 135 -9.27 16.39 -7.42
CA GLY A 135 -10.61 16.79 -6.97
C GLY A 135 -11.62 15.64 -6.81
N CYS A 136 -11.21 14.37 -7.00
CA CYS A 136 -12.15 13.24 -7.02
C CYS A 136 -12.49 12.75 -5.59
N GLU A 137 -13.76 12.48 -5.32
CA GLU A 137 -14.22 11.93 -4.03
C GLU A 137 -13.56 10.58 -3.69
N LEU A 138 -13.28 9.75 -4.71
CA LEU A 138 -12.58 8.49 -4.54
C LEU A 138 -11.22 8.68 -3.87
N ARG A 139 -10.48 9.75 -4.23
CA ARG A 139 -9.17 10.06 -3.66
C ARG A 139 -9.30 10.25 -2.14
N SER A 140 -10.19 11.14 -1.71
CA SER A 140 -10.40 11.43 -0.30
C SER A 140 -10.92 10.21 0.48
N ALA A 141 -11.84 9.44 -0.10
CA ALA A 141 -12.36 8.22 0.51
C ALA A 141 -11.25 7.17 0.72
N MET A 142 -10.39 6.97 -0.29
CA MET A 142 -9.27 6.03 -0.25
C MET A 142 -8.22 6.43 0.79
N ILE A 143 -7.80 7.70 0.82
CA ILE A 143 -6.85 8.22 1.82
C ILE A 143 -7.39 7.99 3.23
N ARG A 144 -8.66 8.36 3.46
CA ARG A 144 -9.32 8.18 4.76
C ARG A 144 -9.37 6.72 5.17
N THR A 145 -9.75 5.83 4.25
CA THR A 145 -9.84 4.38 4.51
C THR A 145 -8.49 3.80 4.94
N ILE A 146 -7.41 4.22 4.29
CA ILE A 146 -6.07 3.76 4.63
C ILE A 146 -5.58 4.39 5.94
N ALA A 147 -5.83 5.69 6.15
CA ALA A 147 -5.42 6.43 7.35
C ALA A 147 -6.11 5.94 8.64
N GLU A 148 -7.38 5.57 8.56
CA GLU A 148 -8.16 5.06 9.70
C GLU A 148 -7.87 3.57 9.99
N SER A 149 -7.10 2.90 9.13
CA SER A 149 -6.83 1.48 9.25
C SER A 149 -5.84 1.17 10.38
N ARG A 150 -6.27 0.32 11.33
CA ARG A 150 -5.40 -0.19 12.40
C ARG A 150 -4.40 -1.24 11.90
N LEU A 151 -4.52 -1.66 10.63
CA LEU A 151 -3.78 -2.76 10.04
C LEU A 151 -2.27 -2.55 10.13
N PHE A 152 -1.75 -1.33 9.94
CA PHE A 152 -0.31 -1.09 9.97
C PHE A 152 0.32 -1.27 11.37
N GLY A 153 -0.49 -1.21 12.44
CA GLY A 153 -0.07 -1.55 13.80
C GLY A 153 -0.37 -2.99 14.22
N ARG A 154 -1.08 -3.76 13.39
CA ARG A 154 -1.48 -5.17 13.59
C ARG A 154 -1.43 -5.95 12.27
N CYS A 155 -0.31 -5.85 11.57
CA CYS A 155 -0.09 -6.47 10.27
C CYS A 155 0.79 -7.71 10.44
N TYR A 156 0.31 -8.86 9.95
CA TYR A 156 1.05 -10.12 10.01
C TYR A 156 1.53 -10.58 8.64
N THR A 157 0.88 -10.12 7.56
CA THR A 157 1.26 -10.46 6.19
C THR A 157 1.18 -9.27 5.25
N LYS A 158 2.04 -9.24 4.22
CA LYS A 158 1.98 -8.23 3.16
C LYS A 158 0.67 -8.28 2.36
N SER A 159 0.03 -9.46 2.27
CA SER A 159 -1.25 -9.63 1.60
C SER A 159 -2.36 -8.79 2.24
N GLN A 160 -2.36 -8.65 3.57
CA GLN A 160 -3.31 -7.79 4.29
C GLN A 160 -3.20 -6.32 3.83
N ILE A 161 -1.98 -5.82 3.60
CA ILE A 161 -1.75 -4.47 3.07
C ILE A 161 -2.27 -4.38 1.62
N ALA A 162 -1.99 -5.37 0.78
CA ALA A 162 -2.48 -5.42 -0.60
C ALA A 162 -4.01 -5.45 -0.68
N ASP A 163 -4.66 -6.21 0.20
CA ASP A 163 -6.12 -6.32 0.30
C ASP A 163 -6.75 -4.99 0.70
N LEU A 164 -6.17 -4.30 1.70
CA LEU A 164 -6.60 -2.96 2.11
C LEU A 164 -6.51 -1.96 0.96
N ILE A 165 -5.36 -1.92 0.26
CA ILE A 165 -5.15 -1.02 -0.88
C ILE A 165 -6.14 -1.32 -1.99
N ALA A 166 -6.36 -2.60 -2.32
CA ALA A 166 -7.30 -3.01 -3.35
C ALA A 166 -8.74 -2.62 -3.02
N ALA A 167 -9.18 -2.85 -1.77
CA ALA A 167 -10.51 -2.46 -1.30
C ALA A 167 -10.72 -0.93 -1.37
N ALA A 168 -9.71 -0.17 -0.95
CA ALA A 168 -9.73 1.30 -0.99
C ALA A 168 -9.84 1.82 -2.44
N VAL A 169 -9.07 1.25 -3.37
CA VAL A 169 -9.12 1.60 -4.80
C VAL A 169 -10.47 1.25 -5.43
N GLU A 170 -11.09 0.14 -5.03
CA GLU A 170 -12.41 -0.28 -5.53
C GLU A 170 -13.58 0.52 -4.92
N GLY A 171 -13.34 1.37 -3.93
CA GLY A 171 -14.39 2.12 -3.22
C GLY A 171 -15.32 1.21 -2.42
N LYS A 172 -14.92 -0.04 -2.16
CA LYS A 172 -15.69 -1.01 -1.38
C LYS A 172 -15.38 -0.81 0.11
N VAL A 173 -15.99 0.20 0.71
CA VAL A 173 -15.85 0.45 2.15
C VAL A 173 -17.22 0.36 2.82
N ASN A 174 -17.68 -0.88 2.94
CA ASN A 174 -18.67 -1.26 3.94
C ASN A 174 -17.98 -2.20 4.91
N GLY A 175 -17.65 -1.71 6.11
CA GLY A 175 -17.61 -2.51 7.34
C GLY A 175 -16.73 -3.76 7.38
N ALA A 176 -15.70 -3.88 6.55
CA ALA A 176 -14.63 -4.84 6.82
C ALA A 176 -13.73 -4.24 7.90
N GLU A 177 -14.23 -4.21 9.15
CA GLU A 177 -13.39 -4.72 10.23
C GLU A 177 -12.89 -6.05 9.70
N PHE A 178 -11.66 -6.05 9.19
CA PHE A 178 -10.93 -7.25 8.81
C PHE A 178 -11.23 -8.27 9.89
N ALA A 179 -11.83 -9.38 9.46
CA ALA A 179 -12.39 -10.43 10.30
C ALA A 179 -11.76 -10.42 11.69
N SER A 180 -12.60 -10.19 12.69
CA SER A 180 -12.32 -10.35 14.12
C SER A 180 -11.20 -11.36 14.34
N GLU A 181 -10.26 -11.04 15.23
CA GLU A 181 -9.06 -11.82 15.59
C GLU A 181 -9.29 -13.36 15.68
N ASP A 182 -10.54 -13.81 15.89
CA ASP A 182 -11.04 -15.17 15.80
C ASP A 182 -10.77 -15.92 14.47
N GLU A 183 -10.80 -15.28 13.31
CA GLU A 183 -10.59 -16.00 12.03
C GLU A 183 -9.10 -16.27 11.74
N TYR A 184 -8.22 -15.38 12.19
CA TYR A 184 -6.76 -15.60 12.14
C TYR A 184 -6.26 -16.50 13.27
N GLN A 185 -6.90 -16.52 14.44
CA GLN A 185 -6.63 -17.55 15.44
C GLN A 185 -7.07 -18.95 14.97
N ASN A 186 -8.17 -19.05 14.20
CA ASN A 186 -8.57 -20.32 13.59
C ASN A 186 -7.62 -20.77 12.46
N ALA A 187 -6.95 -19.85 11.76
CA ALA A 187 -5.91 -20.18 10.78
C ALA A 187 -4.54 -20.53 11.42
N ILE A 188 -4.30 -20.12 12.66
CA ILE A 188 -3.16 -20.56 13.50
C ILE A 188 -3.49 -21.88 14.24
N GLY A 189 -4.59 -22.55 13.89
CA GLY A 189 -4.96 -23.87 14.41
C GLY A 189 -4.17 -25.06 13.85
N TRP A 190 -3.24 -24.86 12.90
CA TRP A 190 -2.51 -25.94 12.21
C TRP A 190 -0.98 -25.87 12.32
N ALA A 191 -0.45 -24.95 13.13
CA ALA A 191 0.98 -24.93 13.50
C ALA A 191 1.18 -25.38 14.95
N THR A 192 0.53 -26.47 15.35
CA THR A 192 0.99 -27.28 16.47
C THR A 192 2.29 -27.96 16.07
N GLU A 193 3.41 -27.29 16.33
CA GLU A 193 4.68 -27.85 16.83
C GLU A 193 5.72 -26.72 16.95
N LEU A 194 5.44 -25.77 17.85
CA LEU A 194 6.51 -25.03 18.51
C LEU A 194 6.75 -25.68 19.88
N PRO A 195 8.02 -25.91 20.27
CA PRO A 195 8.35 -26.68 21.45
C PRO A 195 7.73 -26.01 22.68
N ALA A 196 7.09 -26.84 23.51
CA ALA A 196 6.38 -26.44 24.72
C ALA A 196 7.14 -25.33 25.46
N ARG A 197 6.58 -24.12 25.44
CA ARG A 197 6.93 -23.08 26.40
C ARG A 197 6.69 -23.67 27.78
N ASN A 198 7.76 -23.72 28.59
CA ASN A 198 7.75 -24.09 29.99
C ASN A 198 6.53 -23.52 30.72
N MET A 199 5.47 -24.33 30.83
CA MET A 199 4.43 -24.16 31.82
C MET A 199 5.12 -24.36 33.16
N GLY A 200 5.12 -23.34 34.01
CA GLY A 200 5.99 -23.22 35.20
C GLY A 200 5.81 -24.34 36.22
N LEU A 201 6.35 -25.51 35.90
CA LEU A 201 6.47 -26.66 36.77
C LEU A 201 7.86 -26.61 37.42
N PRO A 202 7.96 -26.75 38.75
CA PRO A 202 9.25 -26.90 39.39
C PRO A 202 9.98 -28.11 38.81
N TRP A 203 11.29 -27.96 38.60
CA TRP A 203 12.17 -28.99 38.06
C TRP A 203 12.04 -30.27 38.88
N GLY A 204 11.46 -31.33 38.32
CA GLY A 204 11.39 -32.64 38.97
C GLY A 204 10.13 -33.50 38.75
N PHE A 205 9.12 -33.04 38.02
CA PHE A 205 7.93 -33.87 37.76
C PHE A 205 7.83 -34.31 36.30
N SER A 206 7.93 -35.62 36.08
CA SER A 206 7.54 -36.30 34.83
C SER A 206 6.13 -36.86 34.99
N ILE A 207 5.20 -36.51 34.10
CA ILE A 207 3.87 -37.11 34.03
C ILE A 207 3.98 -38.40 33.22
N MET A 208 3.79 -39.56 33.84
CA MET A 208 3.59 -40.82 33.11
C MET A 208 2.17 -40.84 32.54
N ALA A 209 2.06 -40.95 31.22
CA ALA A 209 0.81 -41.33 30.58
C ALA A 209 0.62 -42.85 30.77
N ILE A 210 -0.44 -43.24 31.47
CA ILE A 210 -0.87 -44.64 31.58
C ILE A 210 -1.73 -44.96 30.36
N ASN A 211 -1.41 -46.06 29.68
CA ASN A 211 -2.16 -46.65 28.57
C ASN A 211 -3.29 -47.53 29.12
#